data_AF-I6D5V5-F1
#
_entry.id   AF-I6D5V5-F1
#
_cell.length_a   1.000
_cell.length_b   1.000
_cell.length_c   1.000
_cell.angle_alpha   90.00
_cell.angle_beta   90.00
_cell.angle_gamma   90.00
#
_symmetry.space_group_name_H-M   'P 1'
#
loop_
_entity.id
_entity.type
_entity.pdbx_description
1 polymer ?
#
loop_
_entity_poly.entity_id
_entity_poly.type
_entity_poly.pdbx_seq_one_letter_code
_entity_poly.pdbx_strand_id
1 'polypeptide(L)'
;MPNIDVIDGQAEFINNHSLRVHRPEGNLEIHGEKIFINTGAQTVVPPIPGITTTPGVYDSTGLLNLKELPGHLGILGGGYIGVEFASMFANFGSKVTILEAASLFLPREDRDIADNIATILRDQGVDIILNAHVERISHHENQVQVHSEHAQLAVDALLIASGRQPATASLHPENG
;
A
#
# COMPACT_ATOMS: atom_id res chain seq x y z
N MET A 1 30.51 -5.59 -11.28
CA MET A 1 30.46 -4.51 -12.30
C MET A 1 31.53 -3.50 -11.93
N PRO A 2 32.66 -3.42 -12.65
CA PRO A 2 33.87 -2.73 -12.15
C PRO A 2 33.85 -1.19 -12.25
N ASN A 3 32.78 -0.57 -12.76
CA ASN A 3 32.67 0.88 -12.97
C ASN A 3 31.47 1.51 -12.24
N ILE A 4 30.99 0.87 -11.17
CA ILE A 4 29.85 1.36 -10.38
C ILE A 4 30.27 1.38 -8.93
N ASP A 5 30.23 2.57 -8.33
CA ASP A 5 30.34 2.73 -6.90
C ASP A 5 28.96 2.55 -6.27
N VAL A 6 28.87 1.66 -5.28
CA VAL A 6 27.66 1.45 -4.49
C VAL A 6 27.86 2.14 -3.15
N ILE A 7 26.97 3.07 -2.83
CA ILE A 7 27.00 3.84 -1.58
C ILE A 7 25.68 3.57 -0.86
N ASP A 8 25.75 2.81 0.23
CA ASP A 8 24.58 2.55 1.08
C ASP A 8 24.32 3.76 1.98
N GLY A 9 23.12 4.33 1.87
CA GLY A 9 22.68 5.47 2.68
C GLY A 9 21.50 6.20 2.07
N GLN A 10 20.90 7.11 2.84
CA GLN A 10 19.79 7.95 2.38
C GLN A 10 20.33 9.26 1.82
N ALA A 11 19.96 9.60 0.58
CA ALA A 11 20.43 10.80 -0.10
C ALA A 11 19.39 11.94 -0.06
N GLU A 12 19.87 13.19 0.02
CA GLU A 12 19.11 14.43 -0.13
C GLU A 12 19.85 15.41 -1.05
N PHE A 13 19.12 16.24 -1.80
CA PHE A 13 19.71 17.33 -2.58
C PHE A 13 20.20 18.46 -1.67
N ILE A 14 21.45 18.87 -1.89
CA ILE A 14 22.03 20.10 -1.34
C ILE A 14 21.86 21.25 -2.34
N ASN A 15 22.03 20.94 -3.63
CA ASN A 15 21.81 21.80 -4.79
C ASN A 15 21.66 20.93 -6.05
N ASN A 16 21.47 21.55 -7.22
CA ASN A 16 21.21 20.91 -8.52
C ASN A 16 22.21 19.82 -8.92
N HIS A 17 23.42 19.82 -8.36
CA HIS A 17 24.50 18.89 -8.74
C HIS A 17 25.16 18.18 -7.56
N SER A 18 24.70 18.40 -6.32
CA SER A 18 25.30 17.81 -5.14
C SER A 18 24.27 17.19 -4.23
N LEU A 19 24.56 15.97 -3.77
CA LEU A 19 23.74 15.22 -2.83
C LEU A 19 24.51 15.01 -1.54
N ARG A 20 23.81 15.01 -0.41
CA ARG A 20 24.32 14.50 0.87
C ARG A 20 23.75 13.12 1.10
N VAL A 21 24.63 12.15 1.35
CA VAL A 21 24.28 10.77 1.71
C VAL A 21 24.50 10.59 3.20
N HIS A 22 23.43 10.35 3.93
CA HIS A 22 23.44 10.02 5.36
C HIS A 22 23.74 8.53 5.53
N ARG A 23 24.81 8.21 6.26
CA ARG A 23 25.31 6.84 6.46
C ARG A 23 25.67 6.62 7.93
N PRO A 24 25.73 5.37 8.40
CA PRO A 24 26.12 5.06 9.78
C PRO A 24 27.49 5.62 10.18
N GLU A 25 28.44 5.67 9.23
CA GLU A 25 29.80 6.18 9.45
C GLU A 25 29.92 7.70 9.33
N GLY A 26 28.82 8.38 9.00
CA GLY A 26 28.76 9.82 8.79
C GLY A 26 28.40 10.22 7.37
N ASN A 27 28.12 11.52 7.21
CA ASN A 27 27.60 12.08 5.97
C ASN A 27 28.68 12.14 4.89
N LEU A 28 28.28 11.86 3.65
CA LEU A 28 29.12 11.99 2.46
C LEU A 28 28.45 12.95 1.48
N GLU A 29 29.20 13.93 0.99
CA GLU A 29 28.74 14.77 -0.12
C GLU A 29 29.27 14.22 -1.43
N ILE A 30 28.38 14.04 -2.40
CA ILE A 30 28.71 13.55 -3.73
C ILE A 30 28.25 14.57 -4.78
N HIS A 31 29.02 14.69 -5.85
CA HIS A 31 28.73 15.58 -6.97
C HIS A 31 28.44 14.76 -8.24
N GLY A 32 27.46 15.20 -9.03
CA GLY A 32 27.12 14.59 -10.31
C GLY A 32 26.67 15.62 -11.34
N GLU A 33 27.25 15.54 -12.55
CA GLU A 33 26.80 16.35 -13.69
C GLU A 33 25.37 15.98 -14.14
N LYS A 34 25.01 14.70 -13.99
CA LYS A 34 23.67 14.16 -14.29
C LYS A 34 23.19 13.31 -13.13
N ILE A 35 21.99 13.60 -12.65
CA ILE A 35 21.38 12.89 -11.51
C ILE A 35 20.08 12.24 -12.01
N PHE A 36 19.97 10.93 -11.83
CA PHE A 36 18.79 10.15 -12.18
C PHE A 36 18.06 9.75 -10.89
N ILE A 37 16.85 10.27 -10.69
CA ILE A 37 16.03 9.97 -9.52
C ILE A 37 15.25 8.68 -9.75
N ASN A 38 15.51 7.66 -8.92
CA ASN A 38 14.83 6.38 -8.97
C ASN A 38 14.48 5.85 -7.57
N THR A 39 13.87 6.69 -6.74
CA THR A 39 13.51 6.34 -5.34
C THR A 39 12.25 5.49 -5.20
N GLY A 40 11.62 5.12 -6.32
CA GLY A 40 10.42 4.29 -6.32
C GLY A 40 9.19 4.99 -5.73
N ALA A 41 8.28 4.19 -5.17
CA ALA A 41 7.01 4.65 -4.61
C ALA A 41 6.72 3.94 -3.29
N GLN A 42 5.96 4.59 -2.41
CA GLN A 42 5.52 4.06 -1.11
C GLN A 42 3.99 3.96 -1.03
N THR A 43 3.48 3.05 -0.21
CA THR A 43 2.03 2.91 0.03
C THR A 43 1.48 4.19 0.64
N VAL A 44 0.34 4.65 0.13
CA VAL A 44 -0.40 5.74 0.75
C VAL A 44 -1.17 5.17 1.94
N VAL A 45 -0.89 5.68 3.14
CA VAL A 45 -1.62 5.34 4.36
C VAL A 45 -2.66 6.43 4.60
N PRO A 46 -3.96 6.14 4.45
CA PRO A 46 -5.01 7.09 4.76
C PRO A 46 -4.95 7.55 6.22
N PRO A 47 -5.36 8.79 6.55
CA PRO A 47 -5.36 9.30 7.93
C PRO A 47 -6.52 8.74 8.76
N ILE A 48 -6.64 7.40 8.82
CA ILE A 48 -7.69 6.69 9.57
C ILE A 48 -7.16 6.37 10.97
N PRO A 49 -7.85 6.80 12.04
CA PRO A 49 -7.48 6.46 13.41
C PRO A 49 -7.29 4.95 13.60
N GLY A 50 -6.13 4.56 14.12
CA GLY A 50 -5.78 3.17 14.41
C GLY A 50 -5.13 2.40 13.26
N ILE A 51 -5.06 2.93 12.04
CA ILE A 51 -4.54 2.20 10.87
C ILE A 51 -3.07 1.77 11.00
N THR A 52 -2.23 2.60 11.64
CA THR A 52 -0.79 2.32 11.82
C THR A 52 -0.45 1.66 13.16
N THR A 53 -1.37 1.67 14.12
CA THR A 53 -1.13 1.21 15.49
C THR A 53 -1.84 -0.09 15.82
N THR A 54 -2.80 -0.51 14.99
CA THR A 54 -3.59 -1.72 15.20
C THR A 54 -2.81 -2.95 14.72
N PRO A 55 -2.58 -3.96 15.57
CA PRO A 55 -2.03 -5.24 15.13
C PRO A 55 -2.92 -5.88 14.07
N GLY A 56 -2.33 -6.62 13.12
CA GLY A 56 -3.07 -7.26 12.04
C GLY A 56 -3.33 -6.35 10.82
N VAL A 57 -2.84 -5.11 10.83
CA VAL A 57 -2.86 -4.22 9.66
C VAL A 57 -1.51 -4.25 8.97
N TYR A 58 -1.52 -4.45 7.65
CA TYR A 58 -0.33 -4.66 6.83
C TYR A 58 -0.34 -3.80 5.57
N ASP A 59 0.85 -3.47 5.07
CA ASP A 59 1.02 -3.13 3.66
C ASP A 59 1.23 -4.41 2.83
N SER A 60 1.39 -4.26 1.51
CA SER A 60 1.61 -5.40 0.61
C SER A 60 2.84 -6.23 0.98
N THR A 61 3.90 -5.60 1.48
CA THR A 61 5.14 -6.29 1.85
C THR A 61 4.95 -7.10 3.13
N GLY A 62 4.32 -6.52 4.15
CA GLY A 62 4.04 -7.19 5.42
C GLY A 62 3.09 -8.37 5.23
N LEU A 63 2.06 -8.21 4.40
CA LEU A 63 1.05 -9.25 4.20
C LEU A 63 1.64 -10.51 3.52
N LEU A 64 2.52 -10.34 2.53
CA LEU A 64 3.19 -11.46 1.85
C LEU A 64 4.15 -12.23 2.77
N ASN A 65 4.58 -11.64 3.88
CA ASN A 65 5.46 -12.27 4.86
C ASN A 65 4.71 -12.99 5.98
N LEU A 66 3.37 -13.06 5.92
CA LEU A 66 2.59 -13.84 6.86
C LEU A 66 2.93 -15.33 6.76
N LYS A 67 3.08 -15.98 7.92
CA LYS A 67 3.34 -17.43 8.00
C LYS A 67 2.07 -18.26 7.84
N GLU A 68 0.93 -17.68 8.17
CA GLU A 68 -0.37 -18.33 8.17
C GLU A 68 -1.30 -17.54 7.25
N LEU A 69 -2.12 -18.26 6.49
CA LEU A 69 -3.13 -17.67 5.63
C LEU A 69 -4.27 -17.13 6.52
N PRO A 70 -4.65 -15.84 6.43
CA PRO A 70 -5.79 -15.31 7.18
C PRO A 70 -7.08 -15.99 6.72
N GLY A 71 -7.96 -16.35 7.66
CA GLY A 71 -9.26 -16.92 7.33
C GLY A 71 -10.15 -15.89 6.63
N HIS A 72 -10.10 -14.63 7.09
CA HIS A 72 -10.74 -13.48 6.45
C HIS A 72 -9.74 -12.33 6.28
N LEU A 73 -9.49 -11.94 5.02
CA LEU A 73 -8.71 -10.76 4.64
C LEU A 73 -9.63 -9.59 4.28
N GLY A 74 -9.48 -8.47 4.98
CA GLY A 74 -10.00 -7.17 4.55
C GLY A 74 -8.99 -6.44 3.68
N ILE A 75 -9.45 -5.71 2.66
CA ILE A 75 -8.60 -4.89 1.80
C ILE A 75 -9.16 -3.47 1.71
N LEU A 76 -8.38 -2.47 2.11
CA LEU A 76 -8.72 -1.06 1.98
C LEU A 76 -8.24 -0.50 0.63
N GLY A 77 -9.16 -0.41 -0.32
CA GLY A 77 -8.94 0.11 -1.68
C GLY A 77 -9.08 -0.96 -2.75
N GLY A 78 -9.91 -0.69 -3.76
CA GLY A 78 -10.21 -1.55 -4.91
C GLY A 78 -9.39 -1.20 -6.16
N GLY A 79 -8.18 -0.65 -5.99
CA GLY A 79 -7.22 -0.43 -7.08
C GLY A 79 -6.47 -1.72 -7.46
N TYR A 80 -5.55 -1.63 -8.42
CA TYR A 80 -4.79 -2.79 -8.95
C TYR A 80 -4.18 -3.69 -7.86
N ILE A 81 -3.50 -3.09 -6.87
CA ILE A 81 -2.90 -3.85 -5.75
C ILE A 81 -3.98 -4.61 -4.98
N GLY A 82 -5.10 -3.95 -4.68
CA GLY A 82 -6.22 -4.59 -3.97
C GLY A 82 -6.81 -5.75 -4.77
N VAL A 83 -6.94 -5.60 -6.09
CA VAL A 83 -7.45 -6.64 -7.00
C VAL A 83 -6.52 -7.85 -7.08
N GLU A 84 -5.22 -7.63 -7.26
CA GLU A 84 -4.22 -8.70 -7.32
C GLU A 84 -4.22 -9.53 -6.03
N PHE A 85 -4.19 -8.85 -4.89
CA PHE A 85 -4.22 -9.51 -3.59
C PHE A 85 -5.57 -10.18 -3.30
N ALA A 86 -6.68 -9.57 -3.72
CA ALA A 86 -7.98 -10.19 -3.53
C ALA A 86 -8.08 -11.52 -4.27
N SER A 87 -7.69 -11.55 -5.55
CA SER A 87 -7.72 -12.78 -6.33
C SER A 87 -6.74 -13.83 -5.78
N MET A 88 -5.53 -13.40 -5.40
CA MET A 88 -4.51 -14.30 -4.82
C MET A 88 -5.00 -14.98 -3.53
N PHE A 89 -5.49 -14.21 -2.57
CA PHE A 89 -5.91 -14.75 -1.27
C PHE A 89 -7.23 -15.52 -1.35
N ALA A 90 -8.17 -15.10 -2.20
CA ALA A 90 -9.37 -15.87 -2.47
C ALA A 90 -9.03 -17.25 -3.06
N ASN A 91 -8.11 -17.30 -4.03
CA ASN A 91 -7.65 -18.56 -4.61
C ASN A 91 -6.89 -19.46 -3.62
N PHE A 92 -6.27 -18.88 -2.59
CA PHE A 92 -5.65 -19.64 -1.50
C PHE A 92 -6.66 -20.12 -0.45
N GLY A 93 -7.90 -19.64 -0.50
CA GLY A 93 -9.00 -20.08 0.36
C GLY A 93 -9.39 -19.09 1.45
N SER A 94 -8.82 -17.89 1.49
CA SER A 94 -9.30 -16.83 2.39
C SER A 94 -10.67 -16.32 1.93
N LYS A 95 -11.56 -16.03 2.88
CA LYS A 95 -12.64 -15.08 2.61
C LYS A 95 -12.01 -13.70 2.38
N VAL A 96 -12.42 -12.98 1.35
CA VAL A 96 -11.88 -11.64 1.04
C VAL A 96 -12.99 -10.62 0.95
N THR A 97 -12.78 -9.45 1.56
CA THR A 97 -13.66 -8.30 1.40
C THR A 97 -12.86 -7.05 1.03
N ILE A 98 -13.15 -6.48 -0.13
CA ILE A 98 -12.62 -5.18 -0.59
C ILE A 98 -13.56 -4.08 -0.12
N LEU A 99 -12.98 -3.08 0.56
CA LEU A 99 -13.63 -1.85 0.97
C LEU A 99 -13.10 -0.72 0.08
N GLU A 100 -13.92 -0.25 -0.84
CA GLU A 100 -13.60 0.86 -1.74
C GLU A 100 -14.38 2.10 -1.32
N ALA A 101 -13.67 3.20 -1.06
CA ALA A 101 -14.27 4.45 -0.64
C ALA A 101 -15.02 5.14 -1.80
N ALA A 102 -14.61 4.91 -3.04
CA ALA A 102 -15.29 5.43 -4.21
C ALA A 102 -16.64 4.73 -4.46
N SER A 103 -17.52 5.44 -5.15
CA SER A 103 -18.80 4.90 -5.63
C SER A 103 -18.65 3.96 -6.84
N LEU A 104 -17.45 3.91 -7.43
CA LEU A 104 -17.13 3.11 -8.61
C LEU A 104 -15.89 2.25 -8.35
N PHE A 105 -15.97 0.99 -8.77
CA PHE A 105 -14.84 0.08 -8.77
C PHE A 105 -13.90 0.38 -9.95
N LEU A 106 -12.58 0.34 -9.70
CA LEU A 106 -11.52 0.64 -10.67
C LEU A 106 -11.83 1.87 -11.55
N PRO A 107 -12.09 3.07 -11.00
CA PRO A 107 -12.66 4.19 -11.75
C PRO A 107 -11.76 4.74 -12.87
N ARG A 108 -10.49 4.33 -12.91
CA ARG A 108 -9.52 4.71 -13.95
C ARG A 108 -9.55 3.81 -15.18
N GLU A 109 -10.28 2.70 -15.12
CA GLU A 109 -10.36 1.72 -16.20
C GLU A 109 -11.61 1.91 -17.05
N ASP A 110 -11.60 1.30 -18.24
CA ASP A 110 -12.81 1.17 -19.04
C ASP A 110 -13.90 0.40 -18.26
N ARG A 111 -15.18 0.78 -18.45
CA ARG A 111 -16.29 0.21 -17.67
C ARG A 111 -16.50 -1.27 -17.95
N ASP A 112 -16.37 -1.70 -19.19
CA ASP A 112 -16.52 -3.12 -19.53
C ASP A 112 -15.40 -3.94 -18.88
N ILE A 113 -14.19 -3.39 -18.79
CA ILE A 113 -13.06 -4.05 -18.13
C ILE A 113 -13.29 -4.14 -16.62
N ALA A 114 -13.65 -3.02 -15.99
CA ALA A 114 -13.88 -2.97 -14.54
C ALA A 114 -15.01 -3.92 -14.09
N ASP A 115 -16.10 -3.98 -14.86
CA ASP A 115 -17.25 -4.84 -14.55
C ASP A 115 -16.93 -6.32 -14.75
N ASN A 116 -16.14 -6.66 -15.78
CA ASN A 116 -15.64 -8.02 -15.96
C ASN A 116 -14.72 -8.46 -14.82
N ILE A 117 -13.78 -7.60 -14.40
CA ILE A 117 -12.90 -7.89 -13.24
C ILE A 117 -13.73 -8.07 -11.97
N ALA A 118 -14.70 -7.19 -11.71
CA ALA A 118 -15.57 -7.30 -10.55
C ALA A 118 -16.37 -8.60 -10.56
N THR A 119 -16.84 -9.04 -11.74
CA THR A 119 -17.55 -10.31 -11.90
C THR A 119 -16.64 -11.50 -11.58
N ILE A 120 -15.43 -11.52 -12.15
CA ILE A 120 -14.45 -12.58 -11.88
C ILE A 120 -14.11 -12.68 -10.38
N LEU A 121 -13.90 -11.54 -9.72
CA LEU A 121 -13.61 -11.51 -8.29
C LEU A 121 -14.80 -12.03 -7.47
N ARG A 122 -16.02 -11.63 -7.80
CA ARG A 122 -17.23 -12.12 -7.11
C ARG A 122 -17.43 -13.62 -7.33
N ASP A 123 -17.15 -14.13 -8.53
CA ASP A 123 -17.19 -15.56 -8.82
C ASP A 123 -16.12 -16.34 -8.03
N GLN A 124 -15.01 -15.69 -7.65
CA GLN A 124 -14.01 -16.21 -6.71
C GLN A 124 -14.42 -16.07 -5.23
N GLY A 125 -15.61 -15.54 -4.94
CA GLY A 125 -16.11 -15.34 -3.57
C GLY A 125 -15.61 -14.07 -2.89
N VAL A 126 -15.07 -13.10 -3.64
CA VAL A 126 -14.66 -11.80 -3.10
C VAL A 126 -15.87 -10.88 -2.95
N ASP A 127 -16.07 -10.37 -1.74
CA ASP A 127 -17.04 -9.31 -1.46
C ASP A 127 -16.44 -7.95 -1.84
N ILE A 128 -17.16 -7.15 -2.64
CA ILE A 128 -16.74 -5.78 -3.00
C ILE A 128 -17.78 -4.80 -2.47
N ILE A 129 -17.37 -3.97 -1.51
CA ILE A 129 -18.22 -2.95 -0.88
C ILE A 129 -17.74 -1.58 -1.35
N LEU A 130 -18.60 -0.89 -2.10
CA LEU A 130 -18.37 0.48 -2.58
C LEU A 130 -18.93 1.50 -1.58
N ASN A 131 -18.49 2.76 -1.68
CA ASN A 131 -18.82 3.82 -0.71
C ASN A 131 -18.48 3.41 0.74
N ALA A 132 -17.46 2.58 0.92
CA ALA A 132 -17.02 2.10 2.22
C ALA A 132 -16.09 3.14 2.87
N HIS A 133 -16.66 4.20 3.44
CA HIS A 133 -15.91 5.21 4.19
C HIS A 133 -15.53 4.67 5.57
N VAL A 134 -14.29 4.19 5.69
CA VAL A 134 -13.74 3.70 6.96
C VAL A 134 -13.35 4.87 7.85
N GLU A 135 -13.95 4.92 9.03
CA GLU A 135 -13.78 6.00 10.00
C GLU A 135 -12.75 5.66 11.08
N ARG A 136 -12.63 4.37 11.42
CA ARG A 136 -11.75 3.91 12.50
C ARG A 136 -11.38 2.45 12.34
N ILE A 137 -10.16 2.11 12.76
CA ILE A 137 -9.68 0.73 12.88
C ILE A 137 -9.32 0.47 14.34
N SER A 138 -9.64 -0.71 14.85
CA SER A 138 -9.28 -1.15 16.19
C SER A 138 -9.03 -2.65 16.24
N HIS A 139 -8.51 -3.15 17.35
CA HIS A 139 -8.32 -4.58 17.59
C HIS A 139 -9.28 -5.08 18.67
N HIS A 140 -9.95 -6.20 18.44
CA HIS A 140 -10.80 -6.87 19.42
C HIS A 140 -10.83 -8.38 19.17
N GLU A 141 -10.75 -9.19 20.22
CA GLU A 141 -10.84 -10.67 20.13
C GLU A 141 -9.92 -11.29 19.07
N ASN A 142 -8.67 -10.80 18.99
CA ASN A 142 -7.66 -11.26 18.04
C ASN A 142 -8.01 -11.00 16.55
N GLN A 143 -8.89 -10.03 16.30
CA GLN A 143 -9.28 -9.60 14.96
C GLN A 143 -9.17 -8.09 14.81
N VAL A 144 -8.90 -7.66 13.58
CA VAL A 144 -8.98 -6.26 13.16
C VAL A 144 -10.46 -5.92 12.94
N GLN A 145 -10.89 -4.85 13.59
CA GLN A 145 -12.24 -4.31 13.50
C GLN A 145 -12.19 -3.04 12.65
N VAL A 146 -12.82 -3.10 11.48
CA VAL A 146 -12.94 -1.98 10.55
C VAL A 146 -14.31 -1.35 10.73
N HIS A 147 -14.33 -0.09 11.16
CA HIS A 147 -15.56 0.67 11.41
C HIS A 147 -15.79 1.62 10.25
N SER A 148 -16.93 1.47 9.59
CA SER A 148 -17.42 2.37 8.55
C SER A 148 -18.73 3.01 8.98
N GLU A 149 -19.17 4.04 8.27
CA GLU A 149 -20.41 4.78 8.56
C GLU A 149 -21.65 3.87 8.68
N HIS A 150 -21.68 2.75 7.94
CA HIS A 150 -22.87 1.89 7.84
C HIS A 150 -22.69 0.48 8.40
N ALA A 151 -21.45 0.08 8.74
CA ALA A 151 -21.18 -1.28 9.16
C ALA A 151 -19.84 -1.42 9.91
N GLN A 152 -19.74 -2.52 10.66
CA GLN A 152 -18.49 -3.02 11.22
C GLN A 152 -18.12 -4.33 10.53
N LEU A 153 -16.85 -4.46 10.15
CA LEU A 153 -16.27 -5.67 9.57
C LEU A 153 -15.14 -6.18 10.47
N ALA A 154 -15.23 -7.43 10.93
CA ALA A 154 -14.16 -8.11 11.64
C ALA A 154 -13.37 -8.99 10.64
N VAL A 155 -12.05 -8.86 10.63
CA VAL A 155 -11.14 -9.62 9.76
C VAL A 155 -9.91 -10.07 10.53
N ASP A 156 -9.27 -11.14 10.09
CA ASP A 156 -8.05 -11.66 10.73
C ASP A 156 -6.82 -10.83 10.34
N ALA A 157 -6.84 -10.30 9.11
CA ALA A 157 -5.82 -9.38 8.61
C ALA A 157 -6.46 -8.29 7.74
N LEU A 158 -5.84 -7.11 7.72
CA LEU A 158 -6.25 -5.96 6.91
C LEU A 158 -5.10 -5.47 6.04
N LEU A 159 -5.29 -5.41 4.73
CA LEU A 159 -4.35 -4.85 3.77
C LEU A 159 -4.66 -3.38 3.48
N ILE A 160 -3.66 -2.51 3.57
CA ILE A 160 -3.73 -1.13 3.07
C ILE A 160 -3.35 -1.14 1.57
N ALA A 161 -4.34 -0.99 0.70
CA ALA A 161 -4.19 -0.95 -0.76
C ALA A 161 -4.68 0.37 -1.37
N SER A 162 -4.63 1.47 -0.61
CA SER A 162 -5.20 2.78 -0.97
C SER A 162 -4.36 3.59 -1.98
N GLY A 163 -3.50 2.91 -2.74
CA GLY A 163 -2.63 3.49 -3.76
C GLY A 163 -1.17 3.66 -3.32
N ARG A 164 -0.36 4.24 -4.22
CA ARG A 164 1.06 4.53 -4.00
C ARG A 164 1.36 5.97 -4.38
N GLN A 165 2.32 6.57 -3.69
CA GLN A 165 2.86 7.90 -4.00
C GLN A 165 4.38 7.81 -4.23
N PRO A 166 4.97 8.68 -5.08
CA PRO A 166 6.42 8.75 -5.24
C PRO A 166 7.14 8.92 -3.90
N ALA A 167 8.21 8.16 -3.67
CA ALA A 167 9.00 8.24 -2.45
C ALA A 167 10.08 9.34 -2.58
N THR A 168 9.63 10.58 -2.72
CA THR A 168 10.51 11.73 -2.99
C THR A 168 10.72 12.65 -1.79
N ALA A 169 9.94 12.46 -0.71
CA ALA A 169 9.96 13.38 0.44
C ALA A 169 11.35 13.53 1.07
N SER A 170 12.10 12.44 1.22
CA SER A 170 13.44 12.48 1.81
C SER A 170 14.54 13.00 0.87
N LEU A 171 14.23 13.16 -0.42
CA LEU A 171 15.21 13.68 -1.38
C LEU A 171 15.33 15.20 -1.30
N HIS A 172 14.33 15.89 -0.73
CA HIS A 172 14.26 17.36 -0.75
C HIS A 172 14.50 17.96 -2.14
N PRO A 173 13.78 17.51 -3.19
CA PRO A 173 14.03 17.94 -4.57
C PRO A 173 13.86 19.45 -4.77
N GLU A 174 13.16 20.14 -3.86
CA GLU A 174 13.04 21.60 -3.83
C GLU A 174 14.37 22.33 -3.63
N ASN A 175 15.38 21.66 -3.09
CA ASN A 175 16.72 22.20 -2.93
C ASN A 175 17.59 22.04 -4.19
N GLY A 176 17.11 21.32 -5.20
CA GLY A 176 17.82 21.04 -6.44
C GLY A 176 17.56 22.00 -7.59
#